data_AF-A0A239RN27-F1
#
_entry.id   AF-A0A239RN27-F1
#
_cell.length_a   1.000
_cell.length_b   1.000
_cell.length_c   1.000
_cell.angle_alpha   90.00
_cell.angle_beta   90.00
_cell.angle_gamma   90.00
#
_symmetry.space_group_name_H-M   'P 1'
#
loop_
_entity.id
_entity.type
_entity.pdbx_description
1 polymer ?
#
loop_
_entity_poly.entity_id
_entity_poly.type
_entity_poly.pdbx_seq_one_letter_code
_entity_poly.pdbx_strand_id
1 'polypeptide(L)'
;MITLILFYAFLFLLCLHVSRKKGVPLLLMVFSLVPFAIAPLLLFMSIFFFDNPSVEWYAWLAFAGINGYSLLILVGAYCSVRLYGKGHRRWAWALPTVFHVINITFLGYLFLS
;
A
#
# COMPACT_ATOMS: atom_id res chain seq x y z
N MET A 1 -8.05 -18.21 -0.83
CA MET A 1 -6.89 -18.22 -1.76
C MET A 1 -7.26 -17.73 -3.16
N ILE A 2 -8.27 -18.30 -3.82
CA ILE A 2 -8.71 -17.91 -5.18
C ILE A 2 -9.10 -16.42 -5.27
N THR A 3 -9.83 -15.87 -4.27
CA THR A 3 -10.25 -14.46 -4.25
C THR A 3 -9.07 -13.48 -4.23
N LEU A 4 -7.99 -13.79 -3.52
CA LEU A 4 -6.79 -12.97 -3.48
C LEU A 4 -6.05 -12.99 -4.83
N ILE A 5 -5.96 -14.15 -5.47
CA ILE A 5 -5.34 -14.31 -6.79
C ILE A 5 -6.12 -13.47 -7.82
N LEU A 6 -7.45 -13.56 -7.82
CA LEU A 6 -8.30 -12.75 -8.70
C LEU A 6 -8.15 -11.25 -8.44
N PHE A 7 -8.05 -10.85 -7.17
CA PHE A 7 -7.83 -9.45 -6.81
C PHE A 7 -6.48 -8.91 -7.32
N TYR A 8 -5.38 -9.63 -7.09
CA TYR A 8 -4.06 -9.22 -7.60
C TYR A 8 -4.00 -9.26 -9.13
N ALA A 9 -4.63 -10.24 -9.77
CA ALA A 9 -4.74 -10.29 -11.23
C ALA A 9 -5.51 -9.08 -11.77
N PHE A 10 -6.62 -8.71 -11.12
CA PHE A 10 -7.38 -7.50 -11.46
C PHE A 10 -6.54 -6.23 -11.30
N LEU A 11 -5.82 -6.07 -10.18
CA LEU A 11 -4.92 -4.94 -9.96
C LEU A 11 -3.81 -4.87 -11.02
N PHE A 12 -3.24 -6.01 -11.40
CA PHE A 12 -2.23 -6.08 -12.46
C PHE A 12 -2.78 -5.70 -13.83
N LEU A 13 -3.97 -6.20 -14.19
CA LEU A 13 -4.66 -5.81 -15.43
C LEU A 13 -5.01 -4.30 -15.43
N LEU A 14 -5.42 -3.76 -14.29
CA LEU A 14 -5.66 -2.32 -14.13
C LEU A 14 -4.37 -1.52 -14.34
N CYS A 15 -3.24 -1.98 -13.80
CA CYS A 15 -1.93 -1.38 -14.03
C CYS A 15 -1.56 -1.37 -15.52
N LEU A 16 -1.74 -2.49 -16.22
CA LEU A 16 -1.50 -2.58 -17.66
C LEU A 16 -2.40 -1.62 -18.44
N HIS A 17 -3.70 -1.56 -18.09
CA HIS A 17 -4.65 -0.68 -18.74
C HIS A 17 -4.27 0.80 -18.58
N VAL A 18 -3.98 1.24 -17.36
CA VAL A 18 -3.62 2.64 -17.07
C VAL A 18 -2.25 2.99 -17.66
N SER A 19 -1.28 2.08 -17.60
CA SER A 19 0.04 2.27 -18.21
C SER A 19 -0.08 2.51 -19.72
N ARG A 20 -0.88 1.71 -20.42
CA ARG A 20 -1.17 1.87 -21.85
C ARG A 20 -1.92 3.17 -22.16
N LYS A 21 -2.96 3.51 -21.39
CA LYS A 21 -3.80 4.70 -21.65
C LYS A 21 -3.12 6.02 -21.34
N LYS A 22 -2.31 6.08 -20.28
CA LYS A 22 -1.72 7.33 -19.77
C LYS A 22 -0.22 7.46 -20.04
N GLY A 23 0.41 6.47 -20.67
CA GLY A 23 1.86 6.46 -20.93
C GLY A 23 2.70 6.45 -19.64
N VAL A 24 2.11 6.02 -18.52
CA VAL A 24 2.80 5.92 -17.23
C VAL A 24 3.58 4.60 -17.22
N PRO A 25 4.86 4.58 -16.76
CA PRO A 25 5.64 3.36 -16.73
C PRO A 25 4.98 2.31 -15.86
N LEU A 26 4.85 1.08 -16.39
CA LEU A 26 4.27 -0.06 -15.68
C LEU A 26 4.99 -0.30 -14.33
N LEU A 27 6.30 -0.08 -14.30
CA LEU A 27 7.12 -0.25 -13.09
C LEU A 27 6.66 0.69 -11.97
N LEU A 28 6.31 1.95 -12.27
CA LEU A 28 5.78 2.88 -11.27
C LEU A 28 4.43 2.42 -10.72
N MET A 29 3.58 1.89 -11.59
CA MET A 29 2.26 1.38 -11.22
C MET A 29 2.36 0.16 -10.31
N VAL A 30 3.16 -0.84 -10.71
CA VAL A 30 3.42 -2.04 -9.92
C VAL A 30 4.07 -1.65 -8.59
N PHE A 31 5.12 -0.84 -8.63
CA PHE A 31 5.83 -0.38 -7.43
C PHE A 31 4.89 0.36 -6.47
N SER A 32 3.96 1.17 -6.96
CA SER A 32 2.97 1.86 -6.12
C SER A 32 1.95 0.92 -5.47
N LEU A 33 1.70 -0.25 -6.06
CA LEU A 33 0.73 -1.22 -5.53
C LEU A 33 1.36 -2.33 -4.71
N VAL A 34 2.66 -2.62 -4.81
CA VAL A 34 3.32 -3.65 -3.97
C VAL A 34 3.03 -3.48 -2.46
N PRO A 35 2.99 -2.26 -1.89
CA PRO A 35 2.61 -2.06 -0.49
C PRO A 35 1.26 -2.65 -0.08
N PHE A 36 0.33 -2.90 -1.02
CA PHE A 36 -0.95 -3.58 -0.73
C PHE A 36 -0.77 -5.02 -0.23
N ALA A 37 0.34 -5.67 -0.59
CA ALA A 37 0.54 -7.08 -0.26
C ALA A 37 0.57 -7.36 1.25
N ILE A 38 0.88 -6.33 2.05
CA ILE A 38 0.98 -6.41 3.51
C ILE A 38 -0.37 -6.13 4.20
N ALA A 39 -1.37 -5.59 3.50
CA ALA A 39 -2.68 -5.29 4.09
C ALA A 39 -3.37 -6.49 4.77
N PRO A 40 -3.36 -7.73 4.20
CA PRO A 40 -3.91 -8.90 4.88
C PRO A 40 -3.18 -9.25 6.19
N LEU A 41 -1.85 -9.09 6.21
CA LEU A 41 -1.03 -9.31 7.41
C LEU A 41 -1.34 -8.28 8.49
N LEU A 42 -1.47 -7.00 8.11
CA LEU A 42 -1.84 -5.92 9.03
C LEU A 42 -3.23 -6.15 9.63
N LEU A 43 -4.21 -6.58 8.82
CA LEU A 43 -5.54 -6.94 9.29
C LEU A 43 -5.49 -8.10 10.29
N PHE A 44 -4.71 -9.15 9.99
CA PHE A 44 -4.53 -10.28 10.90
C PHE A 44 -3.89 -9.86 12.24
N MET A 45 -2.81 -9.08 12.19
CA MET A 45 -2.13 -8.57 13.39
C MET A 45 -3.02 -7.65 14.23
N SER A 46 -3.91 -6.90 13.58
CA SER A 46 -4.84 -6.01 14.26
C SER A 46 -5.74 -6.75 15.25
N ILE A 47 -6.12 -8.00 14.94
CA ILE A 47 -6.99 -8.81 15.80
C ILE A 47 -6.34 -9.03 17.17
N PHE A 48 -5.04 -9.36 17.19
CA PHE A 48 -4.27 -9.51 18.44
C PHE A 48 -4.06 -8.19 19.17
N PHE A 49 -3.92 -7.09 18.41
CA PHE A 49 -3.75 -5.78 18.99
C PHE A 49 -5.01 -5.28 19.72
N PHE A 50 -6.19 -5.64 19.20
CA PHE A 50 -7.47 -5.28 19.81
C PHE A 50 -7.91 -6.20 20.96
N ASP A 51 -7.26 -7.35 21.13
CA ASP A 51 -7.64 -8.34 22.15
C ASP A 51 -7.25 -7.90 23.58
N ASN A 52 -6.15 -7.13 23.73
CA ASN A 52 -5.76 -6.56 25.02
C ASN A 52 -5.09 -5.18 24.86
N PRO A 53 -5.88 -4.11 24.68
CA PRO A 53 -5.34 -2.77 24.48
C PRO A 53 -4.74 -2.25 25.79
N SER A 54 -3.41 -2.13 25.84
CA SER A 54 -2.71 -1.54 27.00
C SER A 54 -3.08 -0.07 27.22
N VAL A 55 -3.46 0.65 26.17
CA VAL A 55 -3.88 2.06 26.20
C VAL A 55 -4.95 2.32 25.13
N GLU A 56 -6.14 2.80 25.53
CA GLU A 56 -7.32 2.91 24.64
C GLU A 56 -7.09 3.76 23.38
N TRP A 57 -6.38 4.89 23.48
CA TRP A 57 -6.16 5.78 22.33
C TRP A 57 -5.27 5.15 21.25
N TYR A 58 -4.34 4.27 21.65
CA TYR A 58 -3.47 3.58 20.71
C TYR A 58 -4.27 2.59 19.87
N ALA A 59 -5.25 1.91 20.46
CA ALA A 59 -6.15 1.02 19.74
C ALA A 59 -6.92 1.77 18.64
N TRP A 60 -7.50 2.93 18.94
CA TRP A 60 -8.20 3.75 17.95
C TRP A 60 -7.29 4.20 16.79
N LEU A 61 -6.05 4.61 17.09
CA LEU A 61 -5.06 4.97 16.07
C LEU A 61 -4.64 3.79 15.22
N ALA A 62 -4.40 2.63 15.83
CA ALA A 62 -4.09 1.39 15.12
C ALA A 62 -5.26 0.93 14.23
N PHE A 63 -6.50 1.09 14.70
CA PHE A 63 -7.71 0.78 13.94
C PHE A 63 -7.82 1.66 12.70
N ALA A 64 -7.70 2.98 12.86
CA ALA A 64 -7.72 3.91 11.74
C ALA A 64 -6.57 3.66 10.78
N GLY A 65 -5.37 3.39 11.31
CA GLY A 65 -4.17 3.09 10.52
C GLY A 65 -4.34 1.84 9.66
N ILE A 66 -4.75 0.72 10.25
CA ILE A 66 -4.85 -0.58 9.56
C ILE A 66 -5.99 -0.57 8.54
N ASN A 67 -7.15 -0.02 8.90
CA ASN A 67 -8.30 0.07 7.98
C ASN A 67 -8.10 1.13 6.89
N GLY A 68 -7.39 2.22 7.19
CA GLY A 68 -7.06 3.29 6.25
C GLY A 68 -5.86 3.01 5.35
N TYR A 69 -5.02 2.03 5.70
CA TYR A 69 -3.75 1.75 5.03
C TYR A 69 -3.91 1.49 3.53
N SER A 70 -4.84 0.61 3.14
CA SER A 70 -5.16 0.30 1.74
C SER A 70 -5.61 1.55 0.97
N LEU A 71 -6.42 2.41 1.59
CA LEU A 71 -6.87 3.67 0.99
C LEU A 71 -5.71 4.64 0.81
N LEU A 72 -4.82 4.76 1.78
CA LEU A 72 -3.62 5.62 1.70
C LEU A 72 -2.70 5.19 0.56
N ILE A 73 -2.52 3.88 0.34
CA ILE A 73 -1.74 3.37 -0.80
C ILE A 73 -2.42 3.72 -2.13
N LEU A 74 -3.75 3.55 -2.25
CA LEU A 74 -4.48 3.93 -3.46
C LEU A 74 -4.37 5.42 -3.77
N VAL A 75 -4.54 6.26 -2.76
CA VAL A 75 -4.35 7.72 -2.88
C VAL A 75 -2.91 8.02 -3.30
N GLY A 76 -1.94 7.33 -2.72
CA GLY A 76 -0.53 7.46 -3.08
C GLY A 76 -0.24 7.09 -4.53
N ALA A 77 -0.78 5.97 -5.00
CA ALA A 77 -0.68 5.52 -6.39
C ALA A 77 -1.35 6.51 -7.35
N TYR A 78 -2.54 7.02 -7.01
CA TYR A 78 -3.22 8.04 -7.79
C TYR A 78 -2.41 9.34 -7.89
N CYS A 79 -1.88 9.83 -6.76
CA CYS A 79 -1.01 11.00 -6.70
C CYS A 79 0.26 10.80 -7.54
N SER A 80 0.87 9.62 -7.46
CA SER A 80 2.04 9.23 -8.25
C SER A 80 1.76 9.31 -9.75
N VAL A 81 0.66 8.72 -10.23
CA VAL A 81 0.23 8.81 -11.64
C VAL A 81 -0.04 10.26 -12.06
N ARG A 82 -0.68 11.05 -11.20
CA ARG A 82 -1.00 12.46 -11.49
C ARG A 82 0.26 13.31 -11.58
N LEU A 83 1.23 13.12 -10.67
CA LEU A 83 2.52 13.80 -10.69
C LEU A 83 3.34 13.43 -11.93
N TYR A 84 3.34 12.14 -12.29
CA TYR A 84 4.01 11.67 -13.49
C TYR A 84 3.43 12.32 -14.76
N GLY A 85 2.09 12.39 -14.87
CA GLY A 85 1.42 13.04 -15.99
C GLY A 85 1.66 14.56 -16.09
N LYS A 86 1.95 15.22 -14.96
CA LYS A 86 2.35 16.65 -14.92
C LYS A 86 3.84 16.89 -15.23
N GLY A 87 4.61 15.85 -15.55
CA GLY A 87 6.04 15.96 -15.84
C GLY A 87 6.96 15.88 -14.63
N HIS A 88 6.41 15.77 -13.41
CA HIS A 88 7.19 15.63 -12.17
C HIS A 88 7.63 14.17 -11.94
N ARG A 89 8.41 13.63 -12.89
CA ARG A 89 8.76 12.20 -12.94
C ARG A 89 9.45 11.68 -11.69
N ARG A 90 10.35 12.46 -11.07
CA ARG A 90 11.07 12.06 -9.83
C ARG A 90 10.13 12.01 -8.63
N TRP A 91 9.30 13.04 -8.46
CA TRP A 91 8.35 13.15 -7.36
C TRP A 91 7.25 12.09 -7.40
N ALA A 92 6.93 11.56 -8.59
CA ALA A 92 6.01 10.44 -8.71
C ALA A 92 6.43 9.21 -7.90
N TRP A 93 7.74 8.97 -7.72
CA TRP A 93 8.24 7.82 -6.96
C TRP A 93 8.24 8.04 -5.45
N ALA A 94 8.21 9.29 -4.98
CA ALA A 94 8.41 9.61 -3.57
C ALA A 94 7.37 8.94 -2.66
N LEU A 95 6.08 9.10 -2.94
CA LEU A 95 5.02 8.48 -2.13
C LEU A 95 5.11 6.95 -2.09
N PRO A 96 5.19 6.25 -3.24
CA PRO A 96 5.43 4.80 -3.25
C PRO A 96 6.65 4.39 -2.43
N THR A 97 7.77 5.08 -2.58
CA THR A 97 9.00 4.78 -1.83
C THR A 97 8.80 4.90 -0.33
N VAL A 98 8.10 5.94 0.14
CA VAL A 98 7.80 6.11 1.57
C VAL A 98 7.00 4.91 2.11
N PHE A 99 5.96 4.46 1.39
CA PHE A 99 5.20 3.27 1.81
C PHE A 99 6.04 2.00 1.83
N HIS A 100 6.93 1.81 0.86
CA HIS A 100 7.88 0.69 0.86
C HIS A 100 8.82 0.71 2.05
N VAL A 101 9.39 1.87 2.37
CA VAL A 101 10.28 2.01 3.53
C VAL A 101 9.53 1.68 4.82
N ILE A 102 8.34 2.25 5.03
CA ILE A 102 7.49 1.95 6.20
C ILE A 102 7.24 0.44 6.32
N ASN A 103 6.90 -0.21 5.22
CA ASN A 103 6.64 -1.64 5.19
C ASN A 103 7.87 -2.49 5.50
N ILE A 104 9.00 -2.18 4.88
CA ILE A 104 10.25 -2.92 5.10
C ILE A 104 10.70 -2.73 6.55
N THR A 105 10.61 -1.52 7.09
CA THR A 105 10.90 -1.26 8.51
C THR A 105 9.95 -2.03 9.43
N PHE A 106 8.65 -2.06 9.13
CA PHE A 106 7.68 -2.81 9.90
C PHE A 106 7.92 -4.33 9.87
N LEU A 107 8.17 -4.90 8.68
CA LEU A 107 8.51 -6.32 8.55
C LEU A 107 9.84 -6.64 9.23
N GLY A 108 10.85 -5.77 9.08
CA GLY A 108 12.13 -5.91 9.75
C GLY A 108 11.98 -5.92 11.27
N TYR A 109 11.17 -5.01 11.82
CA TYR A 109 10.81 -5.02 13.24
C TYR A 109 10.16 -6.36 13.60
N LEU A 110 9.10 -6.77 12.91
CA LEU A 110 8.34 -7.99 13.24
C LEU A 110 9.17 -9.28 13.23
N PHE A 111 10.13 -9.43 12.30
CA PHE A 111 10.88 -10.67 12.11
C PHE A 111 12.28 -10.68 12.72
N LEU A 112 12.84 -9.52 13.09
CA LEU A 112 14.20 -9.41 13.64
C LEU A 112 14.21 -8.97 15.12
N SER A 113 13.07 -8.57 15.70
CA SER A 113 12.90 -8.34 17.14
C SER A 113 12.44 -9.59 17.87
#